data_AF-A0A542DBW7-F1
#
_entry.id   AF-A0A542DBW7-F1
#
_cell.length_a   1.000
_cell.length_b   1.000
_cell.length_c   1.000
_cell.angle_alpha   90.00
_cell.angle_beta   90.00
_cell.angle_gamma   90.00
#
_symmetry.space_group_name_H-M   'P 1'
#
loop_
_entity.id
_entity.type
_entity.pdbx_description
1 polymer ?
#
loop_
_entity_poly.entity_id
_entity_poly.type
_entity_poly.pdbx_seq_one_letter_code
_entity_poly.pdbx_strand_id
1 'polypeptide(L)'
;MALDVVSPGEGEKKRVPKVRSAQEELAASMVAQAQEQGLALTGPEGLLKQLTKTVLEAALNAEMTEHLGHERHQAEVGREGRNVRNGARSKTVVSDAVGEVEVAVPRDRDSSFDPVIVKKRQHRLGSVDEVVLSLYAKGLTTGESAP
;
A
#
# COMPACT_ATOMS: atom_id res chain seq x y z
N MET A 1 -40.27 -2.68 -61.19
CA MET A 1 -39.89 -3.87 -60.38
C MET A 1 -38.41 -3.79 -60.08
N ALA A 2 -38.02 -4.19 -58.87
CA ALA A 2 -36.71 -4.07 -58.18
C ALA A 2 -36.59 -2.76 -57.36
N LEU A 3 -37.20 -2.68 -56.16
CA LEU A 3 -36.78 -3.20 -54.84
C LEU A 3 -35.60 -2.42 -54.22
N ASP A 4 -35.94 -1.55 -53.27
CA ASP A 4 -35.06 -0.92 -52.29
C ASP A 4 -34.25 -1.94 -51.49
N VAL A 5 -32.96 -1.67 -51.28
CA VAL A 5 -32.18 -2.20 -50.15
C VAL A 5 -31.45 -1.02 -49.50
N VAL A 6 -32.13 -0.45 -48.50
CA VAL A 6 -31.51 0.38 -47.47
C VAL A 6 -30.52 -0.50 -46.70
N SER A 7 -29.23 -0.14 -46.74
CA SER A 7 -28.22 -0.78 -45.89
C SER A 7 -28.42 -0.32 -44.43
N PRO A 8 -28.45 -1.24 -43.45
CA PRO A 8 -28.65 -0.90 -42.05
C PRO A 8 -27.41 -0.23 -41.46
N GLY A 9 -27.63 0.83 -40.70
CA GLY A 9 -26.59 1.61 -40.02
C GLY A 9 -25.77 0.79 -39.04
N GLU A 10 -24.47 1.08 -39.00
CA GLU A 10 -23.55 0.54 -38.00
C GLU A 10 -24.03 0.95 -36.61
N GLY A 11 -24.53 -0.04 -35.86
CA GLY A 11 -24.97 0.17 -34.49
C GLY A 11 -23.81 0.66 -33.62
N GLU A 12 -23.98 1.83 -33.01
CA GLU A 12 -23.21 2.26 -31.86
C GLU A 12 -23.24 1.14 -30.82
N LYS A 13 -22.11 0.42 -30.70
CA LYS A 13 -21.90 -0.49 -29.58
C LYS A 13 -21.85 0.37 -28.32
N LYS A 14 -23.00 0.53 -27.64
CA LYS A 14 -23.08 1.09 -26.29
C LYS A 14 -22.11 0.30 -25.41
N ARG A 15 -20.93 0.87 -25.15
CA ARG A 15 -19.97 0.33 -24.18
C ARG A 15 -20.67 0.32 -22.83
N VAL A 16 -21.04 -0.87 -22.36
CA VAL A 16 -21.54 -1.06 -21.00
C VAL A 16 -20.43 -0.59 -20.05
N PRO A 17 -20.71 0.33 -19.11
CA PRO A 17 -19.69 0.83 -18.20
C PRO A 17 -19.18 -0.34 -17.37
N LYS A 18 -17.87 -0.57 -17.40
CA LYS A 18 -17.22 -1.64 -16.66
C LYS A 18 -17.27 -1.28 -15.17
N VAL A 19 -17.83 -2.18 -14.35
CA VAL A 19 -17.83 -2.02 -12.89
C VAL A 19 -16.37 -2.01 -12.44
N ARG A 20 -15.98 -0.96 -11.70
CA ARG A 20 -14.62 -0.81 -11.18
C ARG A 20 -14.39 -1.80 -10.04
N SER A 21 -13.15 -2.26 -9.90
CA SER A 21 -12.77 -3.08 -8.75
C SER A 21 -12.75 -2.22 -7.47
N ALA A 22 -12.88 -2.85 -6.30
CA ALA A 22 -12.75 -2.14 -5.02
C ALA A 22 -11.40 -1.42 -4.88
N GLN A 23 -10.34 -1.99 -5.48
CA GLN A 23 -9.01 -1.39 -5.53
C GLN A 23 -8.99 -0.13 -6.42
N GLU A 24 -9.66 -0.17 -7.58
CA GLU A 24 -9.78 0.98 -8.49
C GLU A 24 -10.57 2.12 -7.85
N GLU A 25 -11.62 1.81 -7.09
CA GLU A 25 -12.40 2.82 -6.35
C GLU A 25 -11.58 3.45 -5.21
N LEU A 26 -10.86 2.63 -4.44
CA LEU A 26 -9.98 3.12 -3.39
C LEU A 26 -8.86 4.01 -3.97
N ALA A 27 -8.19 3.56 -5.03
CA ALA A 27 -7.15 4.33 -5.70
C ALA A 27 -7.68 5.64 -6.25
N ALA A 28 -8.86 5.63 -6.89
CA ALA A 28 -9.49 6.85 -7.40
C ALA A 28 -9.82 7.83 -6.26
N SER A 29 -10.36 7.34 -5.14
CA SER A 29 -10.66 8.19 -3.99
C SER A 29 -9.40 8.81 -3.36
N MET A 30 -8.31 8.04 -3.26
CA MET A 30 -7.02 8.54 -2.75
C MET A 30 -6.41 9.61 -3.66
N VAL A 31 -6.44 9.41 -4.98
CA VAL A 31 -5.94 10.40 -5.94
C VAL A 31 -6.77 11.68 -5.89
N ALA A 32 -8.10 11.57 -5.80
CA ALA A 32 -8.98 12.73 -5.67
C ALA A 32 -8.68 13.53 -4.39
N GLN A 33 -8.56 12.84 -3.25
CA GLN A 33 -8.19 13.49 -1.98
C GLN A 33 -6.81 14.15 -2.04
N ALA A 34 -5.82 13.50 -2.67
CA ALA A 34 -4.50 14.07 -2.84
C ALA A 34 -4.55 15.35 -3.69
N GLN A 35 -5.33 15.37 -4.77
CA GLN A 35 -5.54 16.57 -5.59
C GLN A 35 -6.21 17.70 -4.81
N GLU A 36 -7.23 17.41 -4.00
CA GLU A 36 -7.89 18.39 -3.13
C GLU A 36 -6.93 19.00 -2.10
N GLN A 37 -6.00 18.19 -1.58
CA GLN A 37 -4.98 18.63 -0.62
C GLN A 37 -3.76 19.29 -1.30
N GLY A 38 -3.74 19.36 -2.63
CA GLY A 38 -2.59 19.89 -3.39
C GLY A 38 -1.34 19.01 -3.29
N LEU A 39 -1.50 17.74 -2.92
CA LEU A 39 -0.40 16.80 -2.78
C LEU A 39 0.01 16.26 -4.14
N ALA A 40 1.31 16.32 -4.44
CA ALA A 40 1.84 15.70 -5.65
C ALA A 40 1.69 14.17 -5.59
N LEU A 41 1.48 13.52 -6.73
CA LEU A 41 1.43 12.06 -6.80
C LEU A 41 2.79 11.44 -6.41
N THR A 42 3.88 12.04 -6.90
CA THR A 42 5.26 11.64 -6.67
C THR A 42 6.06 12.78 -6.01
N GLY A 43 7.28 12.48 -5.56
CA GLY A 43 8.17 13.45 -4.93
C GLY A 43 8.37 13.23 -3.43
N PRO A 44 9.16 14.09 -2.76
CA PRO A 44 9.61 13.88 -1.38
C PRO A 44 8.48 13.75 -0.35
N GLU A 45 7.37 14.45 -0.59
CA GLU A 45 6.15 14.42 0.23
C GLU A 45 4.94 13.95 -0.59
N GLY A 46 5.20 13.23 -1.69
CA GLY A 46 4.14 12.78 -2.58
C GLY A 46 3.31 11.64 -2.01
N LEU A 47 2.10 11.47 -2.55
CA LEU A 47 1.13 10.45 -2.13
C LEU A 47 1.76 9.05 -2.06
N LEU A 48 2.49 8.64 -3.10
CA LEU A 48 3.06 7.30 -3.16
C LEU A 48 4.06 7.03 -2.04
N LYS A 49 4.88 8.03 -1.68
CA LYS A 49 5.85 7.89 -0.59
C LYS A 49 5.14 7.79 0.77
N GLN A 50 4.10 8.58 1.00
CA GLN A 50 3.29 8.50 2.21
C GLN A 50 2.55 7.16 2.33
N LEU A 51 2.04 6.64 1.21
CA LEU A 51 1.40 5.34 1.16
C LEU A 51 2.39 4.21 1.50
N THR A 52 3.57 4.20 0.86
CA THR A 52 4.62 3.23 1.16
C THR A 52 5.03 3.28 2.62
N LYS A 53 5.22 4.47 3.20
CA LYS A 53 5.47 4.65 4.64
C LYS A 53 4.39 4.00 5.49
N THR A 54 3.12 4.33 5.20
CA THR A 54 1.96 3.87 5.97
C THR A 54 1.84 2.34 5.94
N VAL A 55 2.02 1.73 4.76
CA VAL A 55 1.97 0.28 4.60
C VAL A 55 3.08 -0.40 5.38
N LEU A 56 4.32 0.10 5.29
CA LEU A 56 5.46 -0.46 6.03
C LEU A 56 5.25 -0.35 7.54
N GLU A 57 4.80 0.80 8.05
CA GLU A 57 4.55 1.00 9.47
C GLU A 57 3.40 0.12 9.97
N ALA A 58 2.31 0.01 9.22
CA ALA A 58 1.19 -0.88 9.57
C ALA A 58 1.65 -2.33 9.68
N ALA A 59 2.43 -2.80 8.70
CA ALA A 59 2.90 -4.17 8.67
C ALA A 59 3.93 -4.45 9.78
N LEU A 60 4.82 -3.50 10.11
CA LEU A 60 5.71 -3.60 11.27
C LEU A 60 4.97 -3.61 12.61
N ASN A 61 3.89 -2.84 12.74
CA ASN A 61 3.06 -2.88 13.95
C ASN A 61 2.34 -4.23 14.09
N ALA A 62 1.89 -4.82 12.97
CA ALA A 62 1.30 -6.16 12.97
C ALA A 62 2.30 -7.22 13.43
N GLU A 63 3.53 -7.23 12.90
CA GLU A 63 4.61 -8.10 13.37
C GLU A 63 4.87 -7.92 14.87
N MET A 64 4.84 -6.68 15.38
CA MET A 64 5.00 -6.41 16.80
C MET A 64 3.81 -6.92 17.64
N THR A 65 2.58 -6.88 17.12
CA THR A 65 1.41 -7.45 17.81
C THR A 65 1.60 -8.95 17.95
N GLU A 66 2.01 -9.62 16.87
CA GLU A 66 2.27 -11.05 16.86
C GLU A 66 3.41 -11.42 17.82
N HIS A 67 4.52 -10.68 17.80
CA HIS A 67 5.67 -10.88 18.69
C HIS A 67 5.32 -10.79 20.17
N LEU A 68 4.48 -9.82 20.56
CA LEU A 68 4.10 -9.60 21.97
C LEU A 68 2.84 -10.37 22.39
N GLY A 69 2.08 -10.89 21.43
CA GLY A 69 0.80 -11.56 21.66
C GLY A 69 -0.33 -10.64 22.11
N HIS A 70 -0.17 -9.31 21.97
CA HIS A 70 -1.21 -8.35 22.34
C HIS A 70 -1.13 -7.06 21.51
N GLU A 71 -2.27 -6.37 21.41
CA GLU A 71 -2.39 -5.11 20.70
C GLU A 71 -1.88 -3.90 21.51
N ARG A 72 -1.84 -2.74 20.85
CA ARG A 72 -1.35 -1.50 21.47
C ARG A 72 -2.30 -1.11 22.59
N HIS A 73 -1.74 -0.78 23.76
CA HIS A 73 -2.51 -0.43 24.95
C HIS A 73 -3.40 -1.55 25.50
N GLN A 74 -3.21 -2.79 25.05
CA GLN A 74 -3.97 -3.96 25.49
C GLN A 74 -3.11 -4.97 26.24
N ALA A 75 -1.95 -4.55 26.75
CA ALA A 75 -1.17 -5.38 27.66
C ALA A 75 -1.99 -5.65 28.93
N GLU A 76 -2.09 -6.91 29.34
CA GLU A 76 -2.82 -7.28 30.56
C GLU A 76 -2.21 -6.58 31.79
N VAL A 77 -3.06 -5.98 32.61
CA VAL A 77 -2.67 -5.30 33.85
C VAL A 77 -2.19 -6.32 34.88
N GLY A 78 -1.02 -6.09 35.50
CA GLY A 78 -0.53 -6.89 36.63
C GLY A 78 0.46 -8.02 36.29
N ARG A 79 1.01 -8.05 35.06
CA ARG A 79 2.09 -9.00 34.70
C ARG A 79 3.46 -8.34 34.81
N GLU A 80 3.99 -8.29 36.03
CA GLU A 80 5.38 -7.89 36.27
C GLU A 80 6.35 -8.78 35.46
N GLY A 81 7.33 -8.16 34.80
CA GLY A 81 8.40 -8.87 34.10
C GLY A 81 8.07 -9.41 32.70
N ARG A 82 6.92 -9.09 32.10
CA ARG A 82 6.66 -9.41 30.68
C ARG A 82 7.08 -8.30 29.74
N ASN A 83 7.55 -8.70 28.57
CA ASN A 83 7.92 -7.80 27.50
C ASN A 83 6.71 -6.98 27.04
N VAL A 84 6.93 -5.70 26.75
CA VAL A 84 5.91 -4.75 26.31
C VAL A 84 6.46 -3.83 25.24
N ARG A 85 5.56 -3.16 24.50
CA ARG A 85 5.96 -2.10 23.55
C ARG A 85 6.66 -0.96 24.30
N ASN A 86 7.77 -0.49 23.73
CA ASN A 86 8.62 0.57 24.28
C ASN A 86 8.89 1.65 23.23
N GLY A 87 7.82 2.20 22.65
CA GLY A 87 7.88 3.23 21.62
C GLY A 87 8.32 2.71 20.25
N ALA A 88 8.84 3.62 19.43
CA ALA A 88 9.35 3.35 18.09
C ALA A 88 10.64 4.12 17.84
N ARG A 89 11.43 3.68 16.85
CA ARG A 89 12.65 4.34 16.38
C ARG A 89 12.49 4.72 14.91
N SER A 90 12.85 5.96 14.55
CA SER A 90 12.97 6.37 13.16
C SER A 90 14.06 5.60 12.42
N LYS A 91 13.75 5.13 11.21
CA LYS A 91 14.68 4.48 10.30
C LYS A 91 14.39 4.92 8.88
N THR A 92 15.42 5.38 8.17
CA THR A 92 15.32 5.66 6.73
C THR A 92 15.65 4.41 5.93
N VAL A 93 14.75 4.03 5.04
CA VAL A 93 14.92 2.95 4.06
C VAL A 93 14.80 3.50 2.65
N VAL A 94 15.54 2.90 1.72
CA VAL A 94 15.52 3.27 0.30
C VAL A 94 14.63 2.29 -0.45
N SER A 95 13.60 2.85 -1.08
CA SER A 95 12.75 2.23 -2.09
C SER A 95 13.25 2.64 -3.47
N ASP A 96 13.25 1.72 -4.42
CA ASP A 96 13.59 2.03 -5.81
C ASP A 96 12.42 2.77 -6.50
N ALA A 97 11.18 2.59 -6.03
CA ALA A 97 9.99 3.22 -6.59
C ALA A 97 9.78 4.67 -6.10
N VAL A 98 10.00 4.94 -4.82
CA VAL A 98 9.69 6.25 -4.20
C VAL A 98 10.89 6.93 -3.53
N GLY A 99 12.07 6.33 -3.60
CA GLY A 99 13.30 6.87 -3.01
C GLY A 99 13.38 6.65 -1.49
N GLU A 100 13.95 7.61 -0.77
CA GLU A 100 14.09 7.52 0.68
C GLU A 100 12.75 7.67 1.41
N VAL A 101 12.46 6.73 2.31
CA VAL A 101 11.27 6.70 3.15
C VAL A 101 11.70 6.58 4.61
N GLU A 102 11.30 7.54 5.44
CA GLU A 102 11.48 7.44 6.89
C GLU A 102 10.28 6.72 7.51
N VAL A 103 10.54 5.62 8.23
CA VAL A 103 9.53 4.79 8.89
C VAL A 103 9.80 4.70 10.40
N ALA A 104 8.71 4.65 11.18
CA ALA A 104 8.75 4.38 12.62
C ALA A 104 8.73 2.87 12.89
N VAL A 105 9.88 2.31 13.28
CA VAL A 105 10.02 0.89 13.61
C VAL A 105 9.67 0.67 15.07
N PRO A 106 8.64 -0.14 15.41
CA PRO A 106 8.25 -0.39 16.79
C PRO A 106 9.35 -1.15 17.52
N ARG A 107 9.42 -0.95 18.84
CA ARG A 107 10.37 -1.64 19.72
C ARG A 107 9.67 -2.26 20.91
N ASP A 108 10.22 -3.35 21.39
CA ASP A 108 9.86 -3.99 22.63
C ASP A 108 10.84 -3.61 23.76
N ARG A 109 10.43 -3.80 25.00
CA ARG A 109 11.20 -3.48 26.21
C ARG A 109 12.48 -4.31 26.28
N ASP A 110 12.36 -5.59 25.95
CA ASP A 110 13.46 -6.56 26.06
C ASP A 110 14.39 -6.55 24.83
N SER A 111 14.10 -5.73 23.82
CA SER A 111 14.85 -5.65 22.56
C SER A 111 14.99 -6.99 21.81
N SER A 112 14.04 -7.89 22.03
CA SER A 112 13.94 -9.21 21.44
C SER A 112 13.24 -9.22 20.07
N PHE A 113 12.51 -8.16 19.72
CA PHE A 113 11.78 -8.06 18.45
C PHE A 113 12.73 -8.11 17.25
N ASP A 114 12.47 -9.00 16.29
CA ASP A 114 13.26 -9.16 15.06
C ASP A 114 12.36 -9.07 13.82
N PRO A 115 12.15 -7.86 13.25
CA PRO A 115 11.22 -7.65 12.15
C PRO A 115 11.68 -8.31 10.84
N VAL A 116 10.73 -8.83 10.06
CA VAL A 116 11.00 -9.55 8.81
C VAL A 116 10.85 -8.62 7.61
N ILE A 117 9.83 -7.75 7.60
CA ILE A 117 9.55 -6.80 6.51
C ILE A 117 10.69 -5.78 6.37
N VAL A 118 11.14 -5.20 7.48
CA VAL A 118 12.26 -4.25 7.50
C VAL A 118 13.30 -4.74 8.50
N LYS A 119 14.18 -5.66 8.06
CA LYS A 119 15.15 -6.32 8.93
C LYS A 119 16.07 -5.33 9.64
N LYS A 120 16.61 -5.74 10.80
CA LYS A 120 17.62 -4.96 11.52
C LYS A 120 18.78 -4.64 10.58
N ARG A 121 19.22 -3.36 10.58
CA ARG A 121 20.32 -2.84 9.75
C ARG A 121 20.09 -2.89 8.22
N GLN A 122 18.92 -3.31 7.75
CA GLN A 122 18.57 -3.25 6.32
C GLN A 122 18.28 -1.82 5.88
N HIS A 123 18.97 -1.31 4.87
CA HIS A 123 18.76 0.07 4.36
C HIS A 123 18.01 0.13 3.03
N ARG A 124 17.92 -0.96 2.27
CA ARG A 124 17.19 -1.04 1.00
C ARG A 124 16.06 -2.07 1.09
N LEU A 125 14.87 -1.75 0.58
CA LEU A 125 13.68 -2.59 0.72
C LEU A 125 13.66 -3.81 -0.23
N GLY A 126 14.41 -3.78 -1.34
CA GLY A 126 14.53 -4.91 -2.26
C GLY A 126 13.16 -5.48 -2.67
N SER A 127 12.95 -6.78 -2.51
CA SER A 127 11.69 -7.46 -2.87
C SER A 127 10.45 -7.03 -2.08
N VAL A 128 10.60 -6.34 -0.94
CA VAL A 128 9.44 -5.79 -0.20
C VAL A 128 8.80 -4.66 -0.98
N ASP A 129 9.62 -3.88 -1.68
CA ASP A 129 9.18 -2.86 -2.62
C ASP A 129 8.37 -3.50 -3.75
N GLU A 130 8.83 -4.65 -4.28
CA GLU A 130 8.11 -5.42 -5.29
C GLU A 130 6.78 -5.99 -4.78
N VAL A 131 6.65 -6.36 -3.50
CA VAL A 131 5.38 -6.86 -2.94
C VAL A 131 4.37 -5.72 -2.81
N VAL A 132 4.77 -4.56 -2.28
CA VAL A 132 3.93 -3.35 -2.23
C VAL A 132 3.55 -2.89 -3.65
N LEU A 133 4.49 -2.91 -4.60
CA LEU A 133 4.23 -2.61 -6.01
C LEU A 133 3.39 -3.69 -6.70
N SER A 134 3.52 -4.97 -6.35
CA SER A 134 2.75 -6.07 -6.97
C SER A 134 1.32 -6.12 -6.46
N LEU A 135 1.08 -5.73 -5.20
CA LEU A 135 -0.26 -5.45 -4.68
C LEU A 135 -0.91 -4.30 -5.45
N TYR A 136 -0.12 -3.30 -5.90
CA TYR A 136 -0.57 -2.22 -6.77
C TYR A 136 -0.75 -2.66 -8.24
N ALA A 137 0.16 -3.47 -8.78
CA ALA A 137 0.20 -3.87 -10.18
C ALA A 137 -0.78 -5.03 -10.52
N LYS A 138 -1.06 -5.94 -9.58
CA LYS A 138 -1.98 -7.07 -9.81
C LYS A 138 -3.46 -6.72 -9.60
N GLY A 139 -3.81 -5.43 -9.50
CA GLY A 139 -5.19 -4.99 -9.27
C GLY A 139 -5.62 -3.67 -9.93
N LEU A 140 -4.82 -3.04 -10.79
CA LEU A 140 -5.11 -1.70 -11.34
C LEU A 140 -4.93 -1.49 -12.85
N THR A 141 -4.88 -2.54 -13.68
CA THR A 141 -5.19 -2.37 -15.11
C THR A 141 -5.85 -3.61 -15.66
N THR A 142 -7.15 -3.54 -15.98
CA THR A 142 -7.66 -4.46 -17.00
C THR A 142 -7.41 -3.86 -18.39
N GLY A 143 -6.46 -4.45 -19.12
CA GLY A 143 -6.48 -4.54 -20.58
C GLY A 143 -5.44 -3.73 -21.36
N GLU A 144 -4.38 -4.40 -21.81
CA GLU A 144 -3.82 -4.27 -23.16
C GLU A 144 -3.25 -5.65 -23.54
N SER A 145 -3.98 -6.43 -24.34
CA SER A 145 -3.75 -6.67 -25.77
C SER A 145 -2.55 -7.56 -26.06
N ALA A 146 -2.84 -8.66 -26.75
CA ALA A 146 -1.91 -9.62 -27.35
C ALA A 146 -0.92 -8.97 -28.34
N PRO A 147 0.07 -9.74 -28.81
CA PRO A 147 -0.08 -10.33 -30.15
C PRO A 147 -0.40 -11.83 -30.12
#